data_AF-A0A7W1B6T1-F1
#
_entry.id   AF-A0A7W1B6T1-F1
#
_cell.length_a   1.000
_cell.length_b   1.000
_cell.length_c   1.000
_cell.angle_alpha   90.00
_cell.angle_beta   90.00
_cell.angle_gamma   90.00
#
_symmetry.space_group_name_H-M   'P 1'
#
loop_
_entity.id
_entity.type
_entity.pdbx_description
1 polymer ?
#
loop_
_entity_poly.entity_id
_entity_poly.type
_entity_poly.pdbx_seq_one_letter_code
_entity_poly.pdbx_strand_id
1 'polypeptide(L)'
;MEPVDLAAVVEDFDREVAATPAIDRFCSASAWVFAAAASLMPPRASFSFRGQHGFFAAMRGVHPAGFPYIEPIELAWGLAAPIIGRDPEGIVSELVPLLVSRRDWQLAILSG
;
A
#
# COMPACT_ATOMS: atom_id res chain seq x y z
N MET A 1 9.95 -5.52 -8.08
CA MET A 1 9.70 -4.25 -7.37
C MET A 1 10.68 -4.11 -6.23
N GLU A 2 11.10 -2.89 -5.92
CA GLU A 2 12.04 -2.60 -4.83
C GLU A 2 11.31 -2.03 -3.61
N PRO A 3 11.75 -2.34 -2.37
CA PRO A 3 11.22 -1.71 -1.18
C PRO A 3 11.35 -0.18 -1.26
N VAL A 4 10.33 0.54 -0.79
CA VAL A 4 10.32 2.00 -0.80
C VAL A 4 9.79 2.56 0.52
N ASP A 5 10.45 3.60 1.02
CA ASP A 5 9.88 4.46 2.06
C ASP A 5 9.03 5.53 1.38
N LEU A 6 7.70 5.40 1.47
CA LEU A 6 6.78 6.33 0.84
C LEU A 6 6.89 7.75 1.40
N ALA A 7 7.28 7.92 2.67
CA ALA A 7 7.47 9.24 3.27
C ALA A 7 8.68 9.97 2.64
N ALA A 8 9.65 9.24 2.10
CA ALA A 8 10.80 9.80 1.40
C ALA A 8 10.52 10.13 -0.08
N VAL A 9 9.39 9.68 -0.65
CA VAL A 9 9.04 9.86 -2.06
C VAL A 9 7.62 10.40 -2.27
N VAL A 10 7.12 11.19 -1.31
CA VAL A 10 5.72 11.67 -1.30
C VAL A 10 5.30 12.40 -2.57
N GLU A 11 6.19 13.20 -3.17
CA GLU A 11 5.88 13.94 -4.40
C GLU A 11 5.66 13.01 -5.60
N ASP A 12 6.45 11.93 -5.68
CA ASP A 12 6.30 10.91 -6.72
C ASP A 12 5.04 10.07 -6.48
N PHE A 13 4.81 9.69 -5.21
CA PHE A 13 3.66 8.91 -4.80
C PHE A 13 2.35 9.67 -5.09
N ASP A 14 2.23 10.91 -4.64
CA ASP A 14 1.02 11.72 -4.84
C ASP A 14 0.77 12.05 -6.32
N ARG A 15 1.84 12.18 -7.10
CA ARG A 15 1.70 12.32 -8.56
C ARG A 15 1.09 11.07 -9.20
N GLU A 16 1.46 9.88 -8.74
CA GLU A 16 0.82 8.64 -9.20
C GLU A 16 -0.59 8.46 -8.63
N VAL A 17 -0.85 8.82 -7.37
CA VAL A 17 -2.22 8.84 -6.80
C VAL A 17 -3.14 9.71 -7.66
N ALA A 18 -2.70 10.91 -8.02
CA ALA A 18 -3.49 11.81 -8.86
C ALA A 18 -3.80 11.21 -10.25
N ALA A 19 -2.86 10.44 -10.79
CA ALA A 19 -2.94 9.81 -12.10
C ALA A 19 -3.62 8.43 -12.11
N THR A 20 -3.83 7.81 -10.95
CA THR A 20 -4.39 6.46 -10.84
C THR A 20 -5.88 6.49 -11.19
N PRO A 21 -6.35 5.64 -12.12
CA PRO A 21 -7.77 5.54 -12.43
C PRO A 21 -8.53 4.79 -11.34
N ALA A 22 -9.82 5.12 -11.18
CA ALA A 22 -10.76 4.34 -10.37
C ALA A 22 -10.40 4.12 -8.89
N ILE A 23 -9.64 5.04 -8.28
CA ILE A 23 -9.40 5.08 -6.82
C ILE A 23 -9.95 6.37 -6.21
N ASP A 24 -10.15 6.38 -4.90
CA ASP A 24 -10.34 7.62 -4.16
C ASP A 24 -8.99 8.33 -3.94
N ARG A 25 -8.79 9.44 -4.65
CA ARG A 25 -7.54 10.21 -4.59
C ARG A 25 -7.32 10.88 -3.24
N PHE A 26 -8.40 11.30 -2.58
CA PHE A 26 -8.28 11.97 -1.28
C PHE A 26 -7.84 10.96 -0.23
N CYS A 27 -8.49 9.80 -0.19
CA CYS A 27 -8.21 8.74 0.76
C CYS A 27 -6.85 8.07 0.53
N SER A 28 -6.28 8.19 -0.67
CA SER A 28 -5.00 7.59 -1.04
C SER A 28 -3.82 8.58 -1.05
N ALA A 29 -4.06 9.88 -0.97
CA ALA A 29 -2.99 10.90 -0.96
C ALA A 29 -2.18 10.84 0.34
N SER A 30 -0.87 11.07 0.24
CA SER A 30 0.09 11.02 1.35
C SER A 30 -0.31 11.93 2.51
N ALA A 31 -0.81 13.12 2.21
CA ALA A 31 -1.26 14.12 3.18
C ALA A 31 -2.42 13.63 4.05
N TRP A 32 -3.25 12.72 3.52
CA TRP A 32 -4.34 12.09 4.27
C TRP A 32 -3.91 10.76 4.88
N VAL A 33 -3.46 9.83 4.04
CA VAL A 33 -3.32 8.41 4.39
C VAL A 33 -2.33 8.19 5.53
N PHE A 34 -1.24 8.97 5.61
CA PHE A 34 -0.29 8.86 6.71
C PHE A 34 -0.84 9.40 8.03
N ALA A 35 -1.53 10.53 8.00
CA ALA A 35 -2.15 11.10 9.19
C ALA A 35 -3.29 10.21 9.70
N ALA A 36 -4.10 9.67 8.79
CA ALA A 36 -5.18 8.75 9.09
C ALA A 36 -4.64 7.43 9.67
N ALA A 37 -3.61 6.82 9.05
CA ALA A 37 -2.96 5.64 9.60
C ALA A 37 -2.39 5.87 11.00
N ALA A 38 -1.68 6.99 11.22
CA ALA A 38 -1.11 7.31 12.53
C ALA A 38 -2.16 7.54 13.63
N SER A 39 -3.37 7.99 13.25
CA SER A 39 -4.43 8.34 14.21
C SER A 39 -5.41 7.20 14.46
N LEU A 40 -5.63 6.33 13.48
CA LEU A 40 -6.76 5.38 13.46
C LEU A 40 -6.33 3.92 13.39
N MET A 41 -5.10 3.65 12.94
CA MET A 41 -4.57 2.30 12.83
C MET A 41 -3.60 2.04 13.98
N PRO A 42 -3.53 0.80 14.51
CA PRO A 42 -2.45 0.45 15.43
C PRO A 42 -1.11 0.45 14.69
N PRO A 43 0.04 0.57 15.37
CA PRO A 43 1.34 0.60 14.72
C PRO A 43 1.58 -0.61 13.80
N ARG A 44 2.13 -0.36 12.62
CA ARG A 44 2.48 -1.35 11.59
C ARG A 44 3.89 -1.12 11.06
N ALA A 45 4.48 -2.16 10.49
CA ALA A 45 5.73 -2.04 9.76
C ALA A 45 5.46 -1.63 8.31
N SER A 46 6.34 -0.82 7.72
CA SER A 46 6.28 -0.52 6.29
C SER A 46 6.37 -1.80 5.45
N PHE A 47 5.53 -1.90 4.43
CA PHE A 47 5.52 -3.00 3.47
C PHE A 47 5.18 -2.48 2.06
N SER A 48 5.80 -1.36 1.69
CA SER A 48 5.55 -0.70 0.41
C SER A 48 6.67 -0.95 -0.60
N PHE A 49 6.30 -0.99 -1.88
CA PHE A 49 7.24 -1.27 -2.97
C PHE A 49 6.99 -0.35 -4.17
N ARG A 50 8.05 -0.03 -4.91
CA ARG A 50 8.00 0.71 -6.17
C ARG A 50 8.41 -0.21 -7.33
N GLY A 51 7.62 -0.17 -8.38
CA GLY A 51 7.82 -0.90 -9.63
C GLY A 51 7.96 0.03 -10.82
N GLN A 52 7.97 -0.51 -12.04
CA GLN A 52 7.98 0.32 -13.26
C GLN A 52 6.62 0.96 -13.52
N HIS A 53 5.55 0.28 -13.10
CA HIS A 53 4.17 0.68 -13.40
C HIS A 53 3.51 1.50 -12.27
N GLY A 54 4.15 1.61 -11.11
CA GLY A 54 3.62 2.36 -9.97
C GLY A 54 4.09 1.84 -8.61
N PHE A 55 3.23 1.97 -7.61
CA PHE A 55 3.48 1.61 -6.22
C PHE A 55 2.51 0.54 -5.73
N PHE A 56 3.02 -0.34 -4.87
CA PHE A 56 2.21 -1.07 -3.91
C PHE A 56 2.36 -0.38 -2.55
N ALA A 57 1.29 0.24 -2.07
CA ALA A 57 1.23 1.10 -0.90
C ALA A 57 0.56 0.36 0.26
N ALA A 58 1.37 -0.28 1.09
CA ALA A 58 0.87 -1.18 2.12
C ALA A 58 1.71 -1.15 3.39
N MET A 59 1.11 -1.69 4.44
CA MET A 59 1.67 -1.89 5.76
C MET A 59 1.52 -3.36 6.17
N ARG A 60 2.41 -3.82 7.06
CA ARG A 60 2.35 -5.16 7.61
C ARG A 60 2.08 -5.13 9.11
N GLY A 61 1.07 -5.88 9.52
CA GLY A 61 0.72 -6.13 10.91
C GLY A 61 0.94 -7.57 11.34
N VAL A 62 0.68 -7.82 12.62
CA VAL A 62 0.57 -9.17 13.19
C VAL A 62 -0.77 -9.25 13.90
N HIS A 63 -1.59 -10.21 13.50
CA HIS A 63 -2.88 -10.44 14.14
C HIS A 63 -2.66 -10.95 15.58
N PRO A 64 -3.56 -10.69 16.56
CA PRO A 64 -3.42 -11.21 17.92
C PRO A 64 -3.25 -12.73 18.03
N ALA A 65 -3.70 -13.50 17.03
CA ALA A 65 -3.49 -14.94 16.93
C ALA A 65 -2.08 -15.34 16.42
N GLY A 66 -1.20 -14.39 16.15
CA GLY A 66 0.22 -14.61 15.85
C GLY A 66 0.61 -14.67 14.38
N PHE A 67 -0.31 -14.50 13.43
CA PHE A 67 0.02 -14.53 12.00
C PHE A 67 0.28 -13.12 11.42
N PRO A 68 1.29 -12.96 10.54
CA PRO A 68 1.54 -11.70 9.86
C PRO A 68 0.56 -11.48 8.70
N TYR A 69 0.14 -10.24 8.50
CA TYR A 69 -0.78 -9.88 7.43
C TYR A 69 -0.41 -8.54 6.80
N ILE A 70 -0.83 -8.32 5.56
CA ILE A 70 -0.63 -7.08 4.80
C ILE A 70 -1.99 -6.40 4.64
N GLU A 71 -2.02 -5.08 4.83
CA GLU A 71 -3.19 -4.21 4.63
C GLU A 71 -2.76 -2.94 3.89
N PRO A 72 -3.69 -2.18 3.28
CA PRO A 72 -3.39 -0.83 2.81
C PRO A 72 -2.87 0.04 3.97
N ILE A 73 -2.26 1.18 3.65
CA ILE A 73 -1.69 2.08 4.68
C ILE A 73 -2.75 2.46 5.73
N GLU A 74 -4.01 2.58 5.32
CA GLU A 74 -5.17 2.86 6.17
C GLU A 74 -6.33 1.92 5.80
N LEU A 75 -6.99 1.30 6.79
CA LEU A 75 -8.06 0.31 6.57
C LEU A 75 -9.30 0.52 7.49
N ALA A 76 -9.33 1.53 8.35
CA ALA A 76 -10.48 1.80 9.20
C ALA A 76 -11.76 2.07 8.39
N TRP A 77 -11.62 2.66 7.19
CA TRP A 77 -12.72 2.80 6.22
C TRP A 77 -12.56 1.98 4.95
N GLY A 78 -11.35 1.52 4.66
CA GLY A 78 -11.05 0.71 3.47
C GLY A 78 -11.15 1.48 2.15
N LEU A 79 -10.84 2.78 2.17
CA LEU A 79 -10.84 3.66 1.00
C LEU A 79 -9.45 3.98 0.45
N ALA A 80 -8.38 3.69 1.20
CA ALA A 80 -7.01 3.88 0.73
C ALA A 80 -6.61 2.75 -0.22
N ALA A 81 -6.36 3.09 -1.49
CA ALA A 81 -6.00 2.11 -2.50
C ALA A 81 -4.53 1.66 -2.35
N PRO A 82 -4.24 0.35 -2.27
CA PRO A 82 -2.88 -0.15 -2.16
C PRO A 82 -2.19 -0.27 -3.53
N ILE A 83 -2.91 -0.21 -4.65
CA ILE A 83 -2.35 -0.26 -6.01
C ILE A 83 -2.44 1.13 -6.61
N ILE A 84 -1.29 1.79 -6.76
CA ILE A 84 -1.20 3.20 -7.19
C ILE A 84 -0.38 3.29 -8.47
N GLY A 85 -1.01 3.66 -9.57
CA GLY A 85 -0.40 3.91 -10.88
C GLY A 85 -1.39 3.77 -12.03
N ARG A 86 -0.98 4.18 -13.23
CA ARG A 86 -1.85 4.15 -14.42
C ARG A 86 -2.13 2.75 -14.98
N ASP A 87 -1.27 1.79 -14.65
CA ASP A 87 -1.32 0.42 -15.14
C ASP A 87 -1.40 -0.58 -13.97
N PRO A 88 -2.60 -0.78 -13.39
CA PRO A 88 -2.77 -1.67 -12.25
C PRO A 88 -2.43 -3.14 -12.57
N GLU A 89 -2.66 -3.59 -13.81
CA GLU A 89 -2.32 -4.95 -14.24
C GLU A 89 -0.80 -5.16 -14.30
N GLY A 90 -0.06 -4.16 -14.79
CA GLY A 90 1.39 -4.14 -14.75
C GLY A 90 1.94 -4.19 -13.32
N ILE A 91 1.37 -3.38 -12.41
CA ILE A 91 1.76 -3.39 -10.99
C ILE A 91 1.52 -4.77 -10.38
N VAL A 92 0.34 -5.37 -10.57
CA VAL A 92 0.01 -6.69 -10.04
C VAL A 92 0.94 -7.77 -10.61
N SER A 93 1.27 -7.69 -11.90
CA SER A 93 2.20 -8.62 -12.56
C SER A 93 3.61 -8.55 -11.98
N GLU A 94 4.07 -7.37 -11.56
CA GLU A 94 5.36 -7.20 -10.87
C GLU A 94 5.28 -7.60 -9.38
N LEU A 95 4.15 -7.35 -8.73
CA LEU A 95 3.95 -7.53 -7.30
C LEU A 95 3.75 -9.00 -6.91
N VAL A 96 2.94 -9.75 -7.67
CA VAL A 96 2.59 -11.13 -7.31
C VAL A 96 3.81 -12.04 -7.17
N PRO A 97 4.78 -12.07 -8.10
CA PRO A 97 5.99 -12.89 -7.94
C PRO A 97 6.78 -12.52 -6.69
N LEU A 98 6.88 -11.22 -6.39
CA LEU A 98 7.52 -10.73 -5.17
C LEU A 98 6.79 -11.25 -3.93
N LEU A 99 5.46 -11.10 -3.84
CA LEU A 99 4.68 -11.58 -2.69
C LEU A 99 4.79 -13.09 -2.51
N VAL A 100 4.69 -13.88 -3.59
CA VAL A 100 4.80 -15.35 -3.57
C VAL A 100 6.18 -15.82 -3.11
N SER A 101 7.25 -15.08 -3.44
CA SER A 101 8.62 -15.41 -3.01
C SER A 101 8.86 -15.17 -1.51
N ARG A 102 7.98 -14.40 -0.86
CA ARG A 102 8.12 -14.03 0.55
C ARG A 102 7.39 -15.00 1.47
N ARG A 103 7.80 -15.02 2.74
CA ARG A 103 7.25 -15.86 3.81
C ARG A 103 6.87 -15.06 5.05
N ASP A 104 7.05 -13.75 5.00
CA ASP A 104 6.89 -12.84 6.12
C ASP A 104 5.50 -12.18 6.14
N TRP A 105 4.53 -12.83 5.49
CA TRP A 105 3.10 -12.52 5.47
C TRP A 105 2.31 -13.83 5.23
N GLN A 106 1.05 -13.89 5.66
CA GLN A 106 0.16 -15.05 5.49
C GLN A 106 -1.24 -14.68 4.98
N LEU A 107 -1.66 -13.43 5.15
CA LEU A 107 -2.95 -12.90 4.69
C LEU A 107 -2.71 -11.53 4.06
N ALA A 108 -3.45 -11.23 2.98
CA ALA A 108 -3.51 -9.90 2.41
C ALA A 108 -4.96 -9.42 2.41
N ILE A 109 -5.18 -8.21 2.93
CA ILE A 109 -6.45 -7.49 2.83
C ILE A 109 -6.25 -6.42 1.76
N LEU A 110 -7.11 -6.42 0.75
CA LEU A 110 -7.07 -5.46 -0.35
C LEU A 110 -8.44 -4.77 -0.40
N SER A 111 -8.42 -3.45 -0.22
CA SER A 111 -9.58 -2.55 -0.28
C SER A 111 -9.15 -1.23 -0.89
N GLY A 112 -10.10 -0.37 -1.25
CA GLY A 112 -9.83 0.94 -1.85
C GLY A 112 -9.97 0.94 -3.37
#